data_AF-A0A959RZT5-F1
#
_entry.id   AF-A0A959RZT5-F1
#
_cell.length_a   1.000
_cell.length_b   1.000
_cell.length_c   1.000
_cell.angle_alpha   90.00
_cell.angle_beta   90.00
_cell.angle_gamma   90.00
#
_symmetry.space_group_name_H-M   'P 1'
#
loop_
_entity.id
_entity.type
_entity.pdbx_description
1 polymer ?
#
loop_
_entity_poly.entity_id
_entity_poly.type
_entity_poly.pdbx_seq_one_letter_code
_entity_poly.pdbx_strand_id
1 'polypeptide(L)'
;MRSAISLLFAFVFVGIVGAQDLKLSGQISGRADENIRADFPQDWFGNSWQEQIPVSGNAFSKNVALPASGWLKLTYKDKDRKFYLWKGASSLELEFEADFLDGDVKTTGDASAISKFMIQLNEKSGSQFSLKWLEKQAKDASNIDAMEMDAFSVRNDVVHAMEKFEGSLPEDFQKAFKNHAGYYYFLSLFKFSEAKTSASMIPKATEIPKVLIENLDWERMNRSEELDSEFFRELLLSYVRYEALEQYDFMKFADRHSAVQEEFNLARENLKGLSLQFYLTKTLLKEAKSVQPSLLRQMKEYLEKTEGSEVFAKMVVDSISVQLDAKDEEVVVVTQTEADHTEID
;
A
#
# COMPACT_ATOMS: atom_id res chain seq x y z
N MET A 1 1.04 -27.20 -28.92
CA MET A 1 1.60 -27.60 -27.62
C MET A 1 2.61 -26.54 -27.20
N ARG A 2 2.18 -25.58 -26.38
CA ARG A 2 3.07 -24.59 -25.77
C ARG A 2 3.33 -25.09 -24.35
N SER A 3 4.57 -25.49 -24.06
CA SER A 3 4.98 -25.85 -22.71
C SER A 3 4.81 -24.62 -21.81
N ALA A 4 3.89 -24.71 -20.86
CA ALA A 4 3.87 -23.84 -19.71
C ALA A 4 5.09 -24.21 -18.86
N ILE A 5 6.13 -23.39 -18.93
CA ILE A 5 7.22 -23.43 -17.95
C ILE A 5 6.60 -22.89 -16.66
N SER A 6 6.21 -23.79 -15.76
CA SER A 6 5.94 -23.45 -14.37
C SER A 6 7.27 -23.00 -13.75
N LEU A 7 7.51 -21.68 -13.78
CA LEU A 7 8.55 -21.07 -12.98
C LEU A 7 8.14 -21.25 -11.51
N LEU A 8 8.82 -22.14 -10.81
CA LEU A 8 8.71 -22.30 -9.37
C LEU A 8 9.38 -21.07 -8.73
N PHE A 9 8.64 -19.97 -8.58
CA PHE A 9 9.10 -18.86 -7.75
C PHE A 9 9.12 -19.35 -6.30
N ALA A 10 10.32 -19.67 -5.80
CA ALA A 10 10.56 -19.71 -4.37
C ALA A 10 10.33 -18.30 -3.84
N PHE A 11 9.12 -18.03 -3.36
CA PHE A 11 8.82 -16.83 -2.59
C PHE A 11 9.67 -16.89 -1.32
N VAL A 12 10.77 -16.16 -1.32
CA VAL A 12 11.47 -15.83 -0.08
C VAL A 12 10.54 -14.89 0.66
N PHE A 13 9.77 -15.44 1.60
CA PHE A 13 8.99 -14.65 2.53
C PHE A 13 9.94 -13.74 3.27
N VAL A 14 9.81 -12.46 3.00
CA VAL A 14 10.56 -11.40 3.63
C VAL A 14 10.21 -11.46 5.11
N GLY A 15 11.14 -11.96 5.93
CA GLY A 15 11.14 -11.69 7.35
C GLY A 15 11.37 -10.20 7.53
N ILE A 16 10.34 -9.38 7.29
CA ILE A 16 10.37 -7.97 7.61
C ILE A 16 10.64 -7.92 9.11
N VAL A 17 11.65 -7.16 9.51
CA VAL A 17 11.92 -6.82 10.90
C VAL A 17 10.60 -6.35 11.53
N GLY A 18 9.96 -7.22 12.32
CA GLY A 18 8.64 -6.98 12.93
C GLY A 18 7.45 -7.80 12.40
N ALA A 19 7.63 -8.90 11.66
CA ALA A 19 6.53 -9.85 11.44
C ALA A 19 6.13 -10.52 12.77
N GLN A 20 4.86 -10.40 13.16
CA GLN A 20 4.30 -11.12 14.31
C GLN A 20 3.74 -12.45 13.81
N ASP A 21 4.05 -13.52 14.54
CA ASP A 21 3.48 -14.83 14.29
C ASP A 21 2.04 -14.87 14.80
N LEU A 22 1.09 -15.00 13.88
CA LEU A 22 -0.30 -15.28 14.19
C LEU A 22 -0.55 -16.78 14.11
N LYS A 23 -1.12 -17.35 15.17
CA LYS A 23 -1.62 -18.73 15.15
C LYS A 23 -3.02 -18.77 14.53
N LEU A 24 -3.12 -19.32 13.33
CA LEU A 24 -4.38 -19.66 12.67
C LEU A 24 -4.71 -21.13 12.94
N SER A 25 -5.80 -21.39 13.64
CA SER A 25 -6.23 -22.76 13.97
C SER A 25 -7.74 -22.93 13.91
N GLY A 26 -8.21 -24.17 14.02
CA GLY A 26 -9.64 -24.40 14.11
C GLY A 26 -10.05 -25.85 14.17
N GLN A 27 -11.36 -26.04 14.36
CA GLN A 27 -12.07 -27.31 14.39
C GLN A 27 -13.12 -27.34 13.27
N ILE A 28 -13.25 -28.48 12.61
CA ILE A 28 -14.21 -28.73 11.54
C ILE A 28 -15.15 -29.84 11.99
N SER A 29 -16.42 -29.53 12.25
CA SER A 29 -17.42 -30.57 12.55
C SER A 29 -17.80 -31.35 11.28
N GLY A 30 -18.18 -32.62 11.45
CA GLY A 30 -18.51 -33.52 10.34
C GLY A 30 -17.29 -34.23 9.75
N ARG A 31 -17.36 -34.56 8.45
CA ARG A 31 -16.29 -35.24 7.73
C ARG A 31 -15.35 -34.21 7.12
N ALA A 32 -14.19 -34.02 7.75
CA ALA A 32 -13.14 -33.18 7.22
C ALA A 32 -12.14 -34.01 6.39
N ASP A 33 -12.21 -33.91 5.07
CA ASP A 33 -11.48 -34.78 4.12
C ASP A 33 -10.62 -34.03 3.09
N GLU A 34 -10.53 -32.71 3.20
CA GLU A 34 -9.68 -31.85 2.36
C GLU A 34 -8.77 -30.96 3.23
N ASN A 35 -7.75 -30.37 2.61
CA ASN A 35 -6.96 -29.31 3.22
C ASN A 35 -7.64 -27.96 3.02
N ILE A 36 -7.35 -27.00 3.91
CA ILE A 36 -7.83 -25.62 3.72
C ILE A 36 -6.86 -24.89 2.81
N ARG A 37 -7.36 -24.28 1.74
CA ARG A 37 -6.58 -23.31 0.97
C ARG A 37 -6.71 -21.94 1.62
N ALA A 38 -5.59 -21.30 1.90
CA ALA A 38 -5.53 -19.96 2.44
C ALA A 38 -4.88 -19.00 1.43
N ASP A 39 -5.60 -17.96 1.03
CA ASP A 39 -5.05 -16.80 0.30
C ASP A 39 -4.80 -15.69 1.32
N PHE A 40 -3.52 -15.43 1.61
CA PHE A 40 -3.14 -14.48 2.64
C PHE A 40 -3.14 -13.03 2.14
N PRO A 41 -3.20 -12.05 3.06
CA PRO A 41 -3.12 -10.62 2.72
C PRO A 41 -1.89 -10.29 1.87
N GLN A 42 -2.01 -9.28 1.01
CA GLN A 42 -0.84 -8.77 0.29
C GLN A 42 0.15 -8.09 1.23
N ASP A 43 1.45 -8.15 0.91
CA ASP A 43 2.46 -7.34 1.58
C ASP A 43 2.35 -5.85 1.18
N TRP A 44 3.24 -5.00 1.71
CA TRP A 44 3.27 -3.56 1.41
C TRP A 44 3.48 -3.22 -0.07
N PHE A 45 3.96 -4.17 -0.87
CA PHE A 45 4.30 -4.00 -2.29
C PHE A 45 3.30 -4.69 -3.22
N GLY A 46 2.27 -5.36 -2.67
CA GLY A 46 1.21 -6.02 -3.44
C GLY A 46 1.46 -7.48 -3.74
N ASN A 47 2.51 -8.09 -3.18
CA ASN A 47 2.77 -9.52 -3.35
C ASN A 47 1.78 -10.33 -2.51
N SER A 48 1.09 -11.28 -3.13
CA SER A 48 0.19 -12.23 -2.46
C SER A 48 0.79 -13.62 -2.46
N TRP A 49 0.40 -14.45 -1.50
CA TRP A 49 0.72 -15.88 -1.50
C TRP A 49 -0.46 -16.74 -1.07
N GLN A 50 -0.36 -18.01 -1.41
CA GLN A 50 -1.35 -19.01 -1.08
C GLN A 50 -0.66 -20.20 -0.41
N GLU A 51 -1.32 -20.80 0.58
CA GLU A 51 -0.86 -22.03 1.22
C GLU A 51 -1.99 -23.05 1.33
N GLN A 52 -1.61 -24.31 1.42
CA GLN A 52 -2.49 -25.41 1.81
C GLN A 52 -2.22 -25.73 3.27
N ILE A 53 -3.21 -25.54 4.14
CA ILE A 53 -3.13 -25.84 5.57
C ILE A 53 -3.66 -27.27 5.77
N PRO A 54 -2.80 -28.21 6.22
CA PRO A 54 -3.21 -29.58 6.44
C PRO A 54 -4.32 -29.69 7.50
N VAL A 55 -5.36 -30.46 7.19
CA VAL A 55 -6.38 -30.86 8.16
C VAL A 55 -6.09 -32.27 8.65
N SER A 56 -6.05 -32.47 9.96
CA SER A 56 -5.82 -33.77 10.59
C SER A 56 -6.72 -33.92 11.80
N GLY A 57 -7.44 -35.04 11.87
CA GLY A 57 -8.34 -35.33 12.99
C GLY A 57 -9.41 -34.24 13.18
N ASN A 58 -10.01 -33.76 12.08
CA ASN A 58 -10.99 -32.67 12.09
C ASN A 58 -10.48 -31.32 12.61
N ALA A 59 -9.16 -31.13 12.70
CA ALA A 59 -8.55 -29.89 13.16
C ALA A 59 -7.46 -29.41 12.21
N PHE A 60 -7.15 -28.12 12.29
CA PHE A 60 -6.00 -27.53 11.60
C PHE A 60 -5.30 -26.52 12.51
N SER A 61 -4.00 -26.32 12.27
CA SER A 61 -3.21 -25.32 12.99
C SER A 61 -1.99 -24.92 12.16
N LYS A 62 -1.72 -23.63 12.09
CA LYS A 62 -0.59 -23.04 11.38
C LYS A 62 -0.16 -21.75 12.08
N ASN A 63 1.14 -21.58 12.27
CA ASN A 63 1.72 -20.28 12.59
C ASN A 63 2.06 -19.56 11.29
N VAL A 64 1.68 -18.29 11.19
CA VAL A 64 1.84 -17.47 9.98
C VAL A 64 2.51 -16.16 10.37
N ALA A 65 3.64 -15.86 9.74
CA ALA A 65 4.26 -14.55 9.84
C ALA A 65 3.51 -13.57 8.93
N LEU A 66 2.83 -12.57 9.51
CA LEU A 66 2.06 -11.59 8.73
C LEU A 66 2.96 -10.39 8.35
N PRO A 67 3.21 -10.14 7.04
CA PRO A 67 4.01 -8.99 6.62
C PRO A 67 3.23 -7.68 6.82
N ALA A 68 1.91 -7.72 6.61
CA ALA A 68 0.97 -6.60 6.74
C ALA A 68 -0.42 -7.11 7.14
N SER A 69 -1.23 -6.24 7.74
CA SER A 69 -2.65 -6.48 8.00
C SER A 69 -3.45 -6.52 6.70
N GLY A 70 -4.50 -7.33 6.67
CA GLY A 70 -5.42 -7.36 5.54
C GLY A 70 -6.35 -8.57 5.52
N TRP A 71 -6.98 -8.82 4.38
CA TRP A 71 -7.97 -9.88 4.22
C TRP A 71 -7.34 -11.24 3.91
N LEU A 72 -7.50 -12.19 4.83
CA LEU A 72 -7.34 -13.61 4.60
C LEU A 72 -8.60 -14.15 3.92
N LYS A 73 -8.44 -14.93 2.86
CA LYS A 73 -9.52 -15.75 2.29
C LYS A 73 -9.21 -17.22 2.52
N LEU A 74 -10.15 -17.94 3.14
CA LEU A 74 -10.09 -19.38 3.27
C LEU A 74 -11.05 -20.02 2.27
N THR A 75 -10.59 -21.09 1.61
CA THR A 75 -11.41 -21.97 0.78
C THR A 75 -11.39 -23.39 1.35
N TYR A 76 -12.56 -24.00 1.49
CA TYR A 76 -12.75 -25.38 1.90
C TYR A 76 -13.97 -25.98 1.20
N LYS A 77 -13.86 -27.11 0.50
CA LYS A 77 -14.96 -27.71 -0.29
C LYS A 77 -15.70 -26.71 -1.18
N ASP A 78 -14.94 -25.91 -1.94
CA ASP A 78 -15.45 -24.84 -2.82
C ASP A 78 -16.26 -23.72 -2.12
N LYS A 79 -16.22 -23.66 -0.78
CA LYS A 79 -16.79 -22.58 0.01
C LYS A 79 -15.72 -21.58 0.39
N ASP A 80 -16.03 -20.30 0.26
CA ASP A 80 -15.11 -19.21 0.52
C ASP A 80 -15.57 -18.37 1.71
N ARG A 81 -14.65 -18.02 2.60
CA ARG A 81 -14.89 -17.06 3.68
C ARG A 81 -13.70 -16.14 3.87
N LYS A 82 -13.98 -14.86 4.13
CA LYS A 82 -12.94 -13.86 4.40
C LYS A 82 -12.90 -13.50 5.87
N PHE A 83 -11.69 -13.28 6.37
CA PHE A 83 -11.41 -12.78 7.70
C PHE A 83 -10.37 -11.67 7.60
N TYR A 84 -10.48 -10.63 8.41
CA TYR A 84 -9.43 -9.64 8.49
C TYR A 84 -8.40 -10.07 9.53
N LEU A 85 -7.13 -10.12 9.13
CA LEU A 85 -6.00 -10.36 10.02
C LEU A 85 -5.31 -9.03 10.29
N TRP A 86 -5.23 -8.66 11.56
CA TRP A 86 -4.40 -7.54 11.99
C TRP A 86 -3.02 -8.07 12.39
N LYS A 87 -1.95 -7.45 11.91
CA LYS A 87 -0.57 -7.82 12.17
C LYS A 87 -0.25 -7.83 13.66
N GLY A 88 -0.90 -6.98 14.46
CA GLY A 88 -0.75 -6.95 15.93
C GLY A 88 -1.44 -8.09 16.69
N ALA A 89 -2.23 -8.93 16.01
CA ALA A 89 -2.96 -10.03 16.64
C ALA A 89 -2.10 -11.30 16.73
N SER A 90 -2.37 -12.12 17.75
CA SER A 90 -1.62 -13.34 18.05
C SER A 90 -2.35 -14.61 17.62
N SER A 91 -3.67 -14.58 17.51
CA SER A 91 -4.48 -15.78 17.28
C SER A 91 -5.81 -15.51 16.58
N LEU A 92 -6.15 -16.41 15.65
CA LEU A 92 -7.50 -16.56 15.12
C LEU A 92 -7.86 -18.05 15.15
N GLU A 93 -8.89 -18.39 15.90
CA GLU A 93 -9.42 -19.75 15.94
C GLU A 93 -10.83 -19.80 15.34
N LEU A 94 -11.07 -20.80 14.50
CA LEU A 94 -12.30 -20.98 13.72
C LEU A 94 -12.98 -22.31 14.09
N GLU A 95 -14.29 -22.29 14.25
CA GLU A 95 -15.12 -23.51 14.35
C GLU A 95 -16.24 -23.41 13.32
N PHE A 96 -16.32 -24.39 12.42
CA PHE A 96 -17.32 -24.45 11.35
C PHE A 96 -17.64 -25.90 10.97
N GLU A 97 -18.78 -26.10 10.32
CA GLU A 97 -19.18 -27.39 9.77
C GLU A 97 -18.54 -27.61 8.39
N ALA A 98 -18.10 -28.82 8.09
CA ALA A 98 -17.34 -29.13 6.86
C ALA A 98 -17.97 -28.63 5.56
N ASP A 99 -19.30 -28.57 5.48
CA ASP A 99 -20.02 -28.16 4.27
C ASP A 99 -20.49 -26.69 4.30
N PHE A 100 -20.14 -25.93 5.36
CA PHE A 100 -20.67 -24.60 5.65
C PHE A 100 -19.61 -23.57 6.09
N LEU A 101 -18.42 -23.54 5.47
CA LEU A 101 -17.43 -22.49 5.74
C LEU A 101 -17.95 -21.08 5.36
N ASP A 102 -18.84 -20.98 4.38
CA ASP A 102 -19.50 -19.74 3.97
C ASP A 102 -20.65 -19.31 4.91
N GLY A 103 -21.08 -20.18 5.82
CA GLY A 103 -22.16 -19.96 6.78
C GLY A 103 -21.71 -19.38 8.13
N ASP A 104 -22.29 -19.90 9.21
CA ASP A 104 -22.02 -19.49 10.58
C ASP A 104 -20.69 -20.07 11.08
N VAL A 105 -19.61 -19.30 10.89
CA VAL A 105 -18.29 -19.61 11.45
C VAL A 105 -18.16 -18.95 12.82
N LYS A 106 -17.97 -19.75 13.87
CA LYS A 106 -17.61 -19.21 15.18
C LYS A 106 -16.13 -18.85 15.17
N THR A 107 -15.81 -17.69 15.72
CA THR A 107 -14.44 -17.18 15.79
C THR A 107 -14.04 -16.81 17.21
N THR A 108 -12.87 -17.25 17.64
CA THR A 108 -12.24 -16.95 18.93
C THR A 108 -10.81 -16.43 18.71
N GLY A 109 -10.16 -15.98 19.80
CA GLY A 109 -8.87 -15.29 19.74
C GLY A 109 -9.01 -13.77 19.63
N ASP A 110 -7.89 -13.07 19.78
CA ASP A 110 -7.79 -11.61 19.73
C ASP A 110 -8.08 -11.04 18.33
N ALA A 111 -7.82 -11.79 17.26
CA ALA A 111 -8.21 -11.40 15.90
C ALA A 111 -9.73 -11.50 15.64
N SER A 112 -10.49 -12.23 16.48
CA SER A 112 -11.93 -12.48 16.25
C SER A 112 -12.76 -11.20 16.26
N ALA A 113 -12.59 -10.36 17.29
CA ALA A 113 -13.32 -9.09 17.41
C ALA A 113 -12.95 -8.12 16.29
N ILE A 114 -11.66 -8.06 15.95
CA ILE A 114 -11.13 -7.23 14.85
C ILE A 114 -11.74 -7.67 13.52
N SER A 115 -11.72 -8.97 13.22
CA SER A 115 -12.27 -9.51 11.98
C SER A 115 -13.77 -9.22 11.83
N LYS A 116 -14.54 -9.40 12.91
CA LYS A 116 -15.97 -9.05 12.94
C LYS A 116 -16.20 -7.57 12.67
N PHE A 117 -15.47 -6.69 13.34
CA PHE A 117 -15.56 -5.25 13.13
C PHE A 117 -15.25 -4.88 11.67
N MET A 118 -14.16 -5.42 11.13
CA MET A 118 -13.74 -5.11 9.75
C MET A 118 -14.72 -5.63 8.70
N ILE A 119 -15.37 -6.78 8.93
CA ILE A 119 -16.43 -7.30 8.05
C ILE A 119 -17.62 -6.33 8.04
N GLN A 120 -18.13 -5.96 9.22
CA GLN A 120 -19.25 -5.02 9.35
C GLN A 120 -18.94 -3.65 8.72
N LEU A 121 -17.72 -3.16 8.95
CA LEU A 121 -17.27 -1.90 8.37
C LEU A 121 -17.17 -2.00 6.84
N ASN A 122 -16.61 -3.08 6.31
CA ASN A 122 -16.47 -3.27 4.88
C ASN A 122 -17.84 -3.37 4.17
N GLU A 123 -18.82 -4.02 4.79
CA GLU A 123 -20.20 -4.08 4.30
C GLU A 123 -20.86 -2.70 4.27
N LYS A 124 -20.67 -1.89 5.31
CA LYS A 124 -21.30 -0.57 5.44
C LYS A 124 -20.60 0.52 4.61
N SER A 125 -19.28 0.51 4.60
CA SER A 125 -18.46 1.65 4.15
C SER A 125 -17.28 1.25 3.27
N GLY A 126 -16.99 -0.04 3.07
CA GLY A 126 -15.77 -0.49 2.37
C GLY A 126 -15.65 0.02 0.92
N SER A 127 -16.77 0.26 0.24
CA SER A 127 -16.75 0.86 -1.10
C SER A 127 -16.30 2.32 -1.10
N GLN A 128 -16.55 3.07 -0.03
CA GLN A 128 -16.19 4.49 0.11
C GLN A 128 -14.85 4.65 0.83
N PHE A 129 -14.60 3.87 1.88
CA PHE A 129 -13.35 3.86 2.61
C PHE A 129 -12.29 3.01 1.89
N SER A 130 -11.92 3.46 0.69
CA SER A 130 -10.95 2.79 -0.18
C SER A 130 -10.15 3.77 -1.03
N LEU A 131 -8.94 3.37 -1.44
CA LEU A 131 -8.10 4.15 -2.36
C LEU A 131 -8.82 4.46 -3.68
N LYS A 132 -9.52 3.46 -4.24
CA LYS A 132 -10.27 3.60 -5.50
C LYS A 132 -11.36 4.67 -5.43
N TRP A 133 -12.03 4.78 -4.28
CA TRP A 133 -13.02 5.82 -4.08
C TRP A 133 -12.37 7.20 -3.97
N LEU A 134 -11.28 7.34 -3.20
CA LEU A 134 -10.53 8.60 -3.11
C LEU A 134 -10.06 9.09 -4.48
N GLU A 135 -9.50 8.21 -5.30
CA GLU A 135 -9.05 8.54 -6.65
C GLU A 135 -10.20 9.00 -7.56
N LYS A 136 -11.38 8.38 -7.42
CA LYS A 136 -12.56 8.77 -8.17
C LYS A 136 -13.07 10.14 -7.72
N GLN A 137 -13.27 10.31 -6.41
CA GLN A 137 -13.78 11.57 -5.85
C GLN A 137 -12.85 12.74 -6.10
N ALA A 138 -11.53 12.54 -6.03
CA ALA A 138 -10.55 13.58 -6.35
C ALA A 138 -10.69 14.12 -7.78
N LYS A 139 -11.05 13.26 -8.74
CA LYS A 139 -11.30 13.66 -10.14
C LYS A 139 -12.61 14.43 -10.24
N ASP A 140 -13.67 13.90 -9.63
CA ASP A 140 -15.05 14.38 -9.75
C ASP A 140 -15.31 15.67 -8.92
N ALA A 141 -14.58 15.88 -7.82
CA ALA A 141 -14.76 17.02 -6.93
C ALA A 141 -14.50 18.35 -7.65
N SER A 142 -15.40 19.32 -7.50
CA SER A 142 -15.29 20.62 -8.17
C SER A 142 -14.23 21.53 -7.54
N ASN A 143 -14.04 21.44 -6.22
CA ASN A 143 -13.08 22.19 -5.43
C ASN A 143 -12.61 21.34 -4.22
N ILE A 144 -11.65 21.88 -3.47
CA ILE A 144 -11.07 21.16 -2.34
C ILE A 144 -12.05 21.00 -1.17
N ASP A 145 -12.90 22.00 -0.91
CA ASP A 145 -13.91 21.95 0.16
C ASP A 145 -14.88 20.78 -0.06
N ALA A 146 -15.32 20.55 -1.31
CA ALA A 146 -16.17 19.42 -1.67
C ALA A 146 -15.47 18.08 -1.41
N MET A 147 -14.17 17.97 -1.74
CA MET A 147 -13.39 16.77 -1.43
C MET A 147 -13.26 16.57 0.09
N GLU A 148 -12.95 17.63 0.81
CA GLU A 148 -12.77 17.63 2.26
C GLU A 148 -14.05 17.17 2.97
N MET A 149 -15.20 17.74 2.60
CA MET A 149 -16.50 17.38 3.19
C MET A 149 -16.82 15.89 3.00
N ASP A 150 -16.65 15.37 1.78
CA ASP A 150 -16.93 13.98 1.45
C ASP A 150 -16.00 13.03 2.21
N ALA A 151 -14.70 13.31 2.23
CA ALA A 151 -13.72 12.48 2.95
C ALA A 151 -13.90 12.55 4.47
N PHE A 152 -14.22 13.74 5.01
CA PHE A 152 -14.47 13.96 6.42
C PHE A 152 -15.72 13.21 6.90
N SER A 153 -16.80 13.21 6.11
CA SER A 153 -18.01 12.43 6.40
C SER A 153 -17.69 10.94 6.52
N VAL A 154 -17.00 10.38 5.51
CA VAL A 154 -16.62 8.95 5.51
C VAL A 154 -15.72 8.62 6.71
N ARG A 155 -14.72 9.46 7.01
CA ARG A 155 -13.86 9.29 8.19
C ARG A 155 -14.68 9.23 9.48
N ASN A 156 -15.62 10.16 9.66
CA ASN A 156 -16.42 10.21 10.88
C ASN A 156 -17.36 9.01 11.00
N ASP A 157 -17.96 8.56 9.89
CA ASP A 157 -18.80 7.36 9.87
C ASP A 157 -18.01 6.11 10.27
N VAL A 158 -16.76 6.00 9.81
CA VAL A 158 -15.85 4.90 10.13
C VAL A 158 -15.43 4.95 11.61
N VAL A 159 -15.06 6.12 12.14
CA VAL A 159 -14.71 6.29 13.55
C VAL A 159 -15.93 6.00 14.44
N HIS A 160 -17.10 6.48 14.06
CA HIS A 160 -18.34 6.22 14.78
C HIS A 160 -18.71 4.73 14.78
N ALA A 161 -18.53 4.05 13.65
CA ALA A 161 -18.74 2.60 13.56
C ALA A 161 -17.83 1.83 14.53
N MET A 162 -16.57 2.27 14.69
CA MET A 162 -15.65 1.67 15.66
C MET A 162 -16.09 1.92 17.11
N GLU A 163 -16.55 3.12 17.43
CA GLU A 163 -17.03 3.48 18.78
C GLU A 163 -18.35 2.80 19.17
N LYS A 164 -19.17 2.42 18.19
CA LYS A 164 -20.43 1.71 18.37
C LYS A 164 -20.33 0.20 18.24
N PHE A 165 -19.15 -0.33 17.94
CA PHE A 165 -18.95 -1.76 17.80
C PHE A 165 -19.20 -2.48 19.13
N GLU A 166 -20.10 -3.46 19.13
CA GLU A 166 -20.52 -4.19 20.35
C GLU A 166 -19.52 -5.27 20.82
N GLY A 167 -18.27 -5.24 20.32
CA GLY A 167 -17.18 -6.14 20.72
C GLY A 167 -16.00 -5.40 21.34
N SER A 168 -15.16 -6.13 22.08
CA SER A 168 -13.95 -5.57 22.68
C SER A 168 -12.79 -5.56 21.68
N LEU A 169 -12.48 -4.38 21.12
CA LEU A 169 -11.33 -4.17 20.25
C LEU A 169 -10.09 -3.83 21.09
N PRO A 170 -8.90 -4.41 20.78
CA PRO A 170 -7.66 -4.03 21.45
C PRO A 170 -7.38 -2.52 21.35
N GLU A 171 -6.87 -1.91 22.42
CA GLU A 171 -6.60 -0.46 22.46
C GLU A 171 -5.61 -0.02 21.36
N ASP A 172 -4.55 -0.81 21.15
CA ASP A 172 -3.56 -0.56 20.10
C ASP A 172 -4.17 -0.63 18.69
N PHE A 173 -5.09 -1.57 18.47
CA PHE A 173 -5.84 -1.65 17.21
C PHE A 173 -6.71 -0.40 17.03
N GLN A 174 -7.45 0.02 18.06
CA GLN A 174 -8.29 1.23 17.97
C GLN A 174 -7.46 2.48 17.66
N LYS A 175 -6.29 2.61 18.29
CA LYS A 175 -5.35 3.72 18.03
C LYS A 175 -4.83 3.67 16.58
N ALA A 176 -4.32 2.52 16.14
CA ALA A 176 -3.83 2.33 14.77
C ALA A 176 -4.92 2.57 13.73
N PHE A 177 -6.15 2.12 14.00
CA PHE A 177 -7.28 2.28 13.09
C PHE A 177 -7.78 3.73 13.02
N LYS A 178 -7.76 4.47 14.14
CA LYS A 178 -8.02 5.94 14.13
C LYS A 178 -6.97 6.68 13.31
N ASN A 179 -5.69 6.30 13.41
CA ASN A 179 -4.64 6.85 12.55
C ASN A 179 -4.90 6.52 11.09
N HIS A 180 -5.23 5.27 10.78
CA HIS A 180 -5.60 4.82 9.42
C HIS A 180 -6.73 5.67 8.82
N ALA A 181 -7.80 5.93 9.56
CA ALA A 181 -8.88 6.82 9.14
C ALA A 181 -8.46 8.30 9.03
N GLY A 182 -7.50 8.75 9.85
CA GLY A 182 -6.88 10.06 9.71
C GLY A 182 -6.07 10.20 8.41
N TYR A 183 -5.28 9.18 8.05
CA TYR A 183 -4.52 9.19 6.79
C TYR A 183 -5.42 9.13 5.57
N TYR A 184 -6.55 8.42 5.64
CA TYR A 184 -7.57 8.46 4.60
C TYR A 184 -8.00 9.91 4.29
N TYR A 185 -8.27 10.70 5.34
CA TYR A 185 -8.63 12.11 5.20
C TYR A 185 -7.50 12.91 4.58
N PHE A 186 -6.28 12.85 5.12
CA PHE A 186 -5.17 13.61 4.56
C PHE A 186 -4.91 13.23 3.11
N LEU A 187 -4.82 11.94 2.81
CA LEU A 187 -4.61 11.41 1.46
C LEU A 187 -5.64 11.93 0.47
N SER A 188 -6.89 12.14 0.89
CA SER A 188 -7.94 12.72 0.05
C SER A 188 -7.55 14.08 -0.53
N LEU A 189 -6.91 14.94 0.28
CA LEU A 189 -6.46 16.28 -0.11
C LEU A 189 -5.32 16.19 -1.14
N PHE A 190 -4.38 15.29 -0.91
CA PHE A 190 -3.29 15.04 -1.85
C PHE A 190 -3.80 14.46 -3.17
N LYS A 191 -4.73 13.50 -3.12
CA LYS A 191 -5.34 12.95 -4.35
C LYS A 191 -6.07 14.01 -5.15
N PHE A 192 -6.77 14.94 -4.49
CA PHE A 192 -7.37 16.10 -5.15
C PHE A 192 -6.32 16.95 -5.86
N SER A 193 -5.27 17.38 -5.14
CA SER A 193 -4.16 18.15 -5.71
C SER A 193 -3.52 17.43 -6.91
N GLU A 194 -3.22 16.13 -6.78
CA GLU A 194 -2.66 15.30 -7.85
C GLU A 194 -3.58 15.25 -9.08
N ALA A 195 -4.88 15.00 -8.87
CA ALA A 195 -5.86 14.90 -9.95
C ALA A 195 -6.03 16.24 -10.70
N LYS A 196 -6.13 17.36 -9.98
CA LYS A 196 -6.27 18.69 -10.60
C LYS A 196 -4.99 19.15 -11.27
N THR A 197 -3.84 18.87 -10.67
CA THR A 197 -2.52 19.09 -11.29
C THR A 197 -2.42 18.34 -12.61
N SER A 198 -2.76 17.04 -12.62
CA SER A 198 -2.68 16.20 -13.82
C SER A 198 -3.66 16.61 -14.92
N ALA A 199 -4.86 17.10 -14.57
CA ALA A 199 -5.87 17.50 -15.55
C ALA A 199 -5.63 18.91 -16.12
N SER A 200 -4.87 19.75 -15.40
CA SER A 200 -4.60 21.12 -15.79
C SER A 200 -3.51 21.22 -16.87
N MET A 201 -3.70 22.10 -17.85
CA MET A 201 -2.65 22.49 -18.81
C MET A 201 -1.75 23.61 -18.28
N ILE A 202 -2.09 24.21 -17.13
CA ILE A 202 -1.30 25.28 -16.52
C ILE A 202 0.01 24.68 -16.00
N PRO A 203 1.16 25.35 -16.19
CA PRO A 203 2.46 24.87 -15.69
C PRO A 203 2.58 24.77 -14.17
N LYS A 204 1.62 25.31 -13.42
CA LYS A 204 1.60 25.28 -11.95
C LYS A 204 0.70 24.16 -11.45
N ALA A 205 1.15 23.45 -10.43
CA ALA A 205 0.41 22.43 -9.71
C ALA A 205 -0.66 23.06 -8.81
N THR A 206 -1.67 22.26 -8.45
CA THR A 206 -2.74 22.66 -7.55
C THR A 206 -2.25 22.55 -6.10
N GLU A 207 -2.13 23.69 -5.43
CA GLU A 207 -1.71 23.77 -4.03
C GLU A 207 -2.83 23.33 -3.08
N ILE A 208 -2.45 22.77 -1.94
CA ILE A 208 -3.36 22.49 -0.82
C ILE A 208 -3.23 23.65 0.17
N PRO A 209 -4.35 24.26 0.64
CA PRO A 209 -4.31 25.24 1.71
C PRO A 209 -3.56 24.70 2.93
N LYS A 210 -2.50 25.43 3.36
CA LYS A 210 -1.58 24.95 4.41
C LYS A 210 -2.28 24.55 5.71
N VAL A 211 -3.36 25.26 6.08
CA VAL A 211 -4.17 24.94 7.27
C VAL A 211 -4.73 23.52 7.27
N LEU A 212 -5.00 22.94 6.08
CA LEU A 212 -5.55 21.58 5.99
C LEU A 212 -4.49 20.48 6.18
N ILE A 213 -3.21 20.83 6.07
CA ILE A 213 -2.07 19.90 6.16
C ILE A 213 -1.05 20.31 7.22
N GLU A 214 -1.36 21.28 8.09
CA GLU A 214 -0.42 21.85 9.07
C GLU A 214 0.13 20.83 10.08
N ASN A 215 -0.56 19.71 10.26
CA ASN A 215 -0.17 18.62 11.15
C ASN A 215 0.59 17.48 10.44
N LEU A 216 0.97 17.68 9.18
CA LEU A 216 1.83 16.77 8.43
C LEU A 216 3.23 17.37 8.33
N ASP A 217 4.21 16.56 8.69
CA ASP A 217 5.63 16.90 8.60
C ASP A 217 6.46 15.64 8.37
N TRP A 218 7.77 15.83 8.20
CA TRP A 218 8.72 14.73 8.05
C TRP A 218 8.82 13.84 9.28
N GLU A 219 8.54 14.33 10.49
CA GLU A 219 8.49 13.48 11.69
C GLU A 219 7.34 12.47 11.58
N ARG A 220 6.16 12.93 11.17
CA ARG A 220 4.98 12.09 10.95
C ARG A 220 5.23 11.07 9.83
N MET A 221 5.87 11.47 8.74
CA MET A 221 6.21 10.58 7.62
C MET A 221 7.26 9.50 7.98
N ASN A 222 8.03 9.73 9.04
CA ASN A 222 9.04 8.79 9.54
C ASN A 222 8.51 7.76 10.56
N ARG A 223 7.20 7.74 10.83
CA ARG A 223 6.58 6.75 11.72
C ARG A 223 6.41 5.40 11.02
N SER A 224 7.46 4.60 11.03
CA SER A 224 7.50 3.30 10.35
C SER A 224 6.45 2.31 10.85
N GLU A 225 6.01 2.43 12.10
CA GLU A 225 4.92 1.64 12.69
C GLU A 225 3.58 1.85 11.96
N GLU A 226 3.42 2.97 11.25
CA GLU A 226 2.20 3.32 10.51
C GLU A 226 2.20 2.72 9.09
N LEU A 227 3.30 2.10 8.64
CA LEU A 227 3.42 1.45 7.32
C LEU A 227 2.45 0.29 7.14
N ASP A 228 1.83 -0.24 8.19
CA ASP A 228 0.78 -1.25 8.09
C ASP A 228 -0.48 -0.69 7.40
N SER A 229 -0.76 0.61 7.55
CA SER A 229 -1.88 1.29 6.91
C SER A 229 -1.61 1.57 5.43
N GLU A 230 -2.47 1.10 4.53
CA GLU A 230 -2.37 1.44 3.09
C GLU A 230 -2.49 2.94 2.81
N PHE A 231 -3.34 3.67 3.55
CA PHE A 231 -3.50 5.11 3.36
C PHE A 231 -2.25 5.89 3.75
N PHE A 232 -1.61 5.55 4.87
CA PHE A 232 -0.29 6.09 5.23
C PHE A 232 0.77 5.85 4.15
N ARG A 233 0.87 4.62 3.62
CA ARG A 233 1.84 4.30 2.56
C ARG A 233 1.64 5.18 1.33
N GLU A 234 0.40 5.34 0.87
CA GLU A 234 0.09 6.21 -0.28
C GLU A 234 0.23 7.70 0.05
N LEU A 235 -0.07 8.11 1.29
CA LEU A 235 0.13 9.46 1.78
C LEU A 235 1.62 9.81 1.80
N LEU A 236 2.49 8.92 2.28
CA LEU A 236 3.94 9.11 2.28
C LEU A 236 4.47 9.39 0.87
N LEU A 237 4.06 8.59 -0.12
CA LEU A 237 4.44 8.82 -1.52
C LEU A 237 3.92 10.16 -2.06
N SER A 238 2.67 10.50 -1.73
CA SER A 238 2.03 11.73 -2.21
C SER A 238 2.62 12.98 -1.54
N TYR A 239 2.99 12.86 -0.26
CA TYR A 239 3.63 13.90 0.53
C TYR A 239 5.02 14.24 -0.02
N VAL A 240 5.87 13.26 -0.28
CA VAL A 240 7.19 13.51 -0.89
C VAL A 240 7.06 14.22 -2.24
N ARG A 241 6.10 13.83 -3.08
CA ARG A 241 5.84 14.51 -4.36
C ARG A 241 5.37 15.95 -4.16
N TYR A 242 4.48 16.17 -3.21
CA TYR A 242 3.95 17.49 -2.92
C TYR A 242 5.07 18.43 -2.43
N GLU A 243 5.92 17.98 -1.51
CA GLU A 243 7.07 18.74 -1.02
C GLU A 243 8.08 19.04 -2.14
N ALA A 244 8.26 18.12 -3.09
CA ALA A 244 9.10 18.35 -4.28
C ALA A 244 8.54 19.47 -5.16
N LEU A 245 7.22 19.52 -5.32
CA LEU A 245 6.56 20.63 -6.00
C LEU A 245 6.69 21.93 -5.19
N GLU A 246 6.49 21.90 -3.86
CA GLU A 246 6.61 23.10 -3.01
C GLU A 246 8.03 23.70 -3.08
N GLN A 247 9.09 22.88 -3.05
CA GLN A 247 10.47 23.35 -3.23
C GLN A 247 10.71 24.01 -4.60
N TYR A 248 9.87 23.70 -5.58
CA TYR A 248 9.92 24.25 -6.93
C TYR A 248 8.80 25.28 -7.19
N ASP A 249 8.33 25.97 -6.15
CA ASP A 249 7.25 26.98 -6.20
C ASP A 249 5.97 26.47 -6.88
N PHE A 250 5.70 25.17 -6.72
CA PHE A 250 4.63 24.41 -7.35
C PHE A 250 4.67 24.41 -8.88
N MET A 251 5.80 24.71 -9.50
CA MET A 251 5.97 24.50 -10.94
C MET A 251 6.01 23.00 -11.24
N LYS A 252 5.28 22.58 -12.28
CA LYS A 252 5.32 21.21 -12.78
C LYS A 252 6.69 20.93 -13.38
N PHE A 253 7.22 19.76 -13.06
CA PHE A 253 8.44 19.27 -13.70
C PHE A 253 8.24 19.08 -15.20
N ALA A 254 9.30 19.34 -15.97
CA ALA A 254 9.29 19.23 -17.42
C ALA A 254 9.04 17.78 -17.88
N ASP A 255 9.57 16.81 -17.13
CA ASP A 255 9.43 15.39 -17.41
C ASP A 255 9.40 14.56 -16.12
N ARG A 256 9.09 13.27 -16.26
CA ARG A 256 8.98 12.35 -15.13
C ARG A 256 10.32 12.06 -14.46
N HIS A 257 11.43 12.07 -15.22
CA HIS A 257 12.76 11.81 -14.68
C HIS A 257 13.18 12.91 -13.71
N SER A 258 13.00 14.17 -14.10
CA SER A 258 13.26 15.35 -13.27
C SER A 258 12.43 15.32 -11.99
N ALA A 259 11.13 14.99 -12.09
CA ALA A 259 10.27 14.84 -10.92
C ALA A 259 10.79 13.77 -9.95
N VAL A 260 11.10 12.57 -10.46
CA VAL A 260 11.57 11.45 -9.62
C VAL A 260 12.95 11.74 -9.01
N GLN A 261 13.83 12.45 -9.72
CA GLN A 261 15.12 12.87 -9.20
C GLN A 261 14.97 13.80 -7.98
N GLU A 262 14.10 14.81 -8.06
CA GLU A 262 13.86 15.70 -6.92
C GLU A 262 13.10 15.01 -5.79
N GLU A 263 12.08 14.21 -6.12
CA GLU A 263 11.38 13.35 -5.15
C GLU A 263 12.40 12.44 -4.41
N PHE A 264 13.41 11.89 -5.09
CA PHE A 264 14.49 11.11 -4.48
C PHE A 264 15.42 11.95 -3.59
N ASN A 265 15.85 13.12 -4.06
CA ASN A 265 16.71 14.05 -3.29
C ASN A 265 16.05 14.45 -1.97
N LEU A 266 14.77 14.79 -2.00
CA LEU A 266 13.99 15.11 -0.82
C LEU A 266 13.85 13.93 0.14
N ALA A 267 13.50 12.76 -0.39
CA ALA A 267 13.31 11.56 0.42
C ALA A 267 14.59 11.17 1.18
N ARG A 268 15.75 11.18 0.53
CA ARG A 268 17.03 10.81 1.18
C ARG A 268 17.48 11.81 2.25
N GLU A 269 17.03 13.06 2.18
CA GLU A 269 17.36 14.10 3.15
C GLU A 269 16.46 14.03 4.39
N ASN A 270 15.19 13.66 4.20
CA ASN A 270 14.16 13.82 5.24
C ASN A 270 13.59 12.51 5.78
N LEU A 271 13.51 11.46 4.95
CA LEU A 271 13.02 10.15 5.39
C LEU A 271 14.16 9.30 5.98
N LYS A 272 13.80 8.38 6.88
CA LYS A 272 14.72 7.52 7.62
C LYS A 272 14.10 6.12 7.80
N GLY A 273 14.97 5.15 8.14
CA GLY A 273 14.57 3.80 8.50
C GLY A 273 13.65 3.14 7.47
N LEU A 274 12.64 2.39 7.97
CA LEU A 274 11.70 1.65 7.14
C LEU A 274 10.83 2.55 6.25
N SER A 275 10.52 3.80 6.65
CA SER A 275 9.76 4.72 5.79
C SER A 275 10.56 5.07 4.54
N LEU A 276 11.85 5.37 4.68
CA LEU A 276 12.74 5.59 3.55
C LEU A 276 12.89 4.34 2.68
N GLN A 277 13.07 3.17 3.29
CA GLN A 277 13.21 1.91 2.56
C GLN A 277 11.96 1.58 1.76
N PHE A 278 10.77 1.69 2.38
CA PHE A 278 9.49 1.53 1.71
C PHE A 278 9.38 2.50 0.53
N TYR A 279 9.65 3.78 0.76
CA TYR A 279 9.58 4.81 -0.27
C TYR A 279 10.49 4.48 -1.46
N LEU A 280 11.78 4.23 -1.21
CA LEU A 280 12.76 3.93 -2.26
C LEU A 280 12.36 2.68 -3.05
N THR A 281 12.01 1.59 -2.37
CA THR A 281 11.58 0.35 -3.03
C THR A 281 10.34 0.56 -3.87
N LYS A 282 9.31 1.22 -3.33
CA LYS A 282 8.06 1.46 -4.06
C LYS A 282 8.28 2.33 -5.29
N THR A 283 9.07 3.40 -5.16
CA THR A 283 9.39 4.30 -6.28
C THR A 283 10.24 3.59 -7.33
N LEU A 284 11.28 2.82 -6.94
CA LEU A 284 12.09 2.01 -7.85
C LEU A 284 11.22 1.06 -8.69
N LEU A 285 10.33 0.30 -8.04
CA LEU A 285 9.46 -0.66 -8.71
C LEU A 285 8.45 0.03 -9.65
N LYS A 286 7.91 1.18 -9.24
CA LYS A 286 6.91 1.92 -10.00
C LYS A 286 7.51 2.63 -11.21
N GLU A 287 8.67 3.26 -11.04
CA GLU A 287 9.26 4.17 -12.03
C GLU A 287 10.29 3.48 -12.94
N ALA A 288 10.52 2.17 -12.78
CA ALA A 288 11.54 1.42 -13.53
C ALA A 288 11.48 1.56 -15.06
N LYS A 289 10.31 1.88 -15.63
CA LYS A 289 10.12 2.09 -17.07
C LYS A 289 10.09 3.55 -17.50
N SER A 290 10.09 4.48 -16.55
CA SER A 290 9.78 5.90 -16.76
C SER A 290 10.98 6.80 -16.51
N VAL A 291 12.08 6.28 -15.96
CA VAL A 291 13.29 7.03 -15.62
C VAL A 291 14.54 6.32 -16.13
N GLN A 292 15.62 7.08 -16.28
CA GLN A 292 16.88 6.54 -16.78
C GLN A 292 17.46 5.46 -15.83
N PRO A 293 18.10 4.41 -16.40
CA PRO A 293 18.78 3.38 -15.63
C PRO A 293 19.78 3.90 -14.59
N SER A 294 20.50 4.99 -14.87
CA SER A 294 21.44 5.62 -13.91
C SER A 294 20.78 6.07 -12.62
N LEU A 295 19.61 6.71 -12.70
CA LEU A 295 18.84 7.11 -11.52
C LEU A 295 18.35 5.90 -10.73
N LEU A 296 17.89 4.84 -11.42
CA LEU A 296 17.50 3.59 -10.76
C LEU A 296 18.67 2.96 -10.01
N ARG A 297 19.86 2.91 -10.62
CA ARG A 297 21.08 2.43 -9.96
C ARG A 297 21.44 3.28 -8.76
N GLN A 298 21.40 4.61 -8.87
CA GLN A 298 21.68 5.52 -7.77
C GLN A 298 20.73 5.30 -6.57
N MET A 299 19.43 5.20 -6.84
CA MET A 299 18.41 4.93 -5.82
C MET A 299 18.62 3.57 -5.16
N LYS A 300 18.91 2.52 -5.95
CA LYS A 300 19.23 1.18 -5.44
C LYS A 300 20.46 1.19 -4.54
N GLU A 301 21.56 1.79 -4.99
CA GLU A 301 22.79 1.91 -4.22
C GLU A 301 22.58 2.65 -2.91
N TYR A 302 21.69 3.65 -2.91
CA TYR A 302 21.32 4.35 -1.69
C TYR A 302 20.49 3.45 -0.76
N LEU A 303 19.51 2.72 -1.30
CA LEU A 303 18.71 1.74 -0.54
C LEU A 303 19.61 0.71 0.16
N GLU A 304 20.58 0.13 -0.56
CA GLU A 304 21.53 -0.85 -0.03
C GLU A 304 22.43 -0.33 1.09
N LYS A 305 22.59 0.98 1.20
CA LYS A 305 23.37 1.62 2.29
C LYS A 305 22.54 1.81 3.56
N THR A 306 21.22 1.62 3.51
CA THR A 306 20.36 1.72 4.70
C THR A 306 20.41 0.43 5.51
N GLU A 307 20.34 0.54 6.84
CA GLU A 307 20.43 -0.60 7.76
C GLU A 307 19.23 -1.56 7.60
N GLY A 308 19.49 -2.87 7.48
CA GLY A 308 18.44 -3.88 7.34
C GLY A 308 17.74 -3.87 5.97
N SER A 309 18.38 -3.30 4.95
CA SER A 309 17.80 -3.13 3.61
C SER A 309 17.90 -4.34 2.70
N GLU A 310 18.55 -5.42 3.13
CA GLU A 310 18.95 -6.55 2.28
C GLU A 310 17.74 -7.13 1.54
N VAL A 311 16.59 -7.23 2.22
CA VAL A 311 15.42 -7.82 1.61
C VAL A 311 14.72 -6.88 0.63
N PHE A 312 14.68 -5.57 0.94
CA PHE A 312 14.15 -4.55 0.04
C PHE A 312 15.00 -4.41 -1.22
N ALA A 313 16.33 -4.39 -1.06
CA ALA A 313 17.28 -4.34 -2.17
C ALA A 313 17.16 -5.59 -3.05
N LYS A 314 17.06 -6.78 -2.44
CA LYS A 314 16.83 -8.03 -3.17
C LYS A 314 15.52 -7.99 -3.98
N MET A 315 14.43 -7.53 -3.37
CA MET A 315 13.14 -7.40 -4.07
C MET A 315 13.24 -6.51 -5.31
N VAL A 316 13.93 -5.37 -5.20
CA VAL A 316 14.18 -4.48 -6.35
C VAL A 316 14.97 -5.21 -7.44
N VAL A 317 16.10 -5.84 -7.09
CA VAL A 317 16.94 -6.54 -8.07
C VAL A 317 16.18 -7.66 -8.77
N ASP A 318 15.46 -8.49 -8.02
CA ASP A 318 14.68 -9.59 -8.58
C ASP A 318 13.58 -9.08 -9.52
N SER A 319 13.03 -7.89 -9.26
CA SER A 319 11.91 -7.33 -10.03
C SER A 319 12.33 -6.53 -11.27
N ILE A 320 13.44 -5.79 -11.19
CA ILE A 320 13.83 -4.80 -12.22
C ILE A 320 15.29 -4.92 -12.68
N SER A 321 15.92 -6.09 -12.53
CA SER A 321 17.31 -6.35 -12.96
C SER A 321 17.61 -5.91 -14.38
N VAL A 322 16.71 -6.21 -15.34
CA VAL A 322 16.88 -5.83 -16.75
C VAL A 322 17.02 -4.31 -16.91
N GLN A 323 16.23 -3.53 -16.17
CA GLN A 323 16.27 -2.06 -16.21
C GLN A 323 17.54 -1.53 -15.52
N LEU A 324 17.99 -2.19 -14.45
CA LEU A 324 19.21 -1.82 -13.74
C LEU A 324 20.48 -2.04 -14.59
N ASP A 325 20.50 -3.10 -15.41
CA ASP A 325 21.63 -3.46 -16.29
C ASP A 325 21.64 -2.69 -17.61
N ALA A 326 20.54 -2.00 -17.94
CA ALA A 326 20.43 -1.20 -19.15
C ALA A 326 21.35 0.03 -19.10
N LYS A 327 21.80 0.49 -20.27
CA LYS A 327 22.50 1.78 -20.40
C LYS A 327 21.48 2.89 -20.56
N ASP A 328 21.87 4.10 -20.16
CA ASP A 328 21.06 5.27 -20.42
C ASP A 328 20.95 5.49 -21.93
N GLU A 329 19.76 5.85 -22.40
CA GLU A 329 19.57 6.23 -23.81
C GLU A 329 20.30 7.55 -24.07
N GLU A 330 21.02 7.64 -25.19
CA GLU A 330 21.67 8.88 -25.60
C GLU A 330 20.60 9.94 -25.87
N VAL A 331 20.67 11.06 -25.16
CA VAL A 331 19.82 12.22 -25.42
C VAL A 331 20.26 12.80 -26.77
N VAL A 332 19.51 12.53 -27.83
CA VAL A 332 19.70 13.20 -29.12
C VAL A 332 19.36 14.67 -28.93
N VAL A 333 20.39 15.51 -28.79
CA VAL A 333 20.24 16.96 -28.88
C VAL A 333 19.83 17.28 -30.31
N VAL A 334 18.53 17.49 -30.54
CA VAL A 334 18.05 18.09 -31.78
C VAL A 334 18.54 19.54 -31.75
N THR A 335 19.69 19.80 -32.35
CA THR A 335 20.15 21.15 -32.65
C THR A 335 19.08 21.79 -33.53
N GLN A 336 18.40 22.81 -33.01
CA GLN A 336 17.52 23.66 -33.80
C GLN A 336 18.34 24.17 -34.97
N THR A 337 17.94 23.77 -36.18
CA THR A 337 18.50 24.28 -37.42
C THR A 337 18.32 25.79 -37.42
N GLU A 338 19.43 26.53 -37.47
CA GLU A 338 19.42 27.98 -37.67
C GLU A 338 18.51 28.29 -38.87
N ALA A 339 17.49 29.12 -38.64
CA ALA A 339 16.70 29.67 -39.72
C ALA A 339 17.64 30.56 -40.56
N ASP A 340 17.99 30.05 -41.74
CA ASP A 340 18.66 30.77 -42.80
C ASP A 340 17.81 31.99 -43.18
N HIS A 341 18.22 33.16 -42.70
CA HIS A 341 17.70 34.44 -43.19
C HIS A 341 18.42 34.77 -44.50
N THR A 342 18.02 34.10 -45.58
CA THR A 342 18.33 34.53 -46.94
C THR A 342 17.10 35.20 -47.56
N GLU A 343 17.23 36.51 -47.70
CA GLU A 343 16.70 37.42 -48.73
C GLU A 343 15.28 37.19 -49.28
N ILE A 344 14.44 38.20 -49.10
CA ILE A 344 13.41 38.57 -50.09
C ILE A 344 13.68 40.02 -50.48
N ASP A 345 14.01 40.18 -51.77
CA ASP A 345 14.13 41.43 -52.54
C ASP A 345 12.85 42.29 -52.51
#